data_AF-A0A7X8QSG2-F1
#
_entry.id   AF-A0A7X8QSG2-F1
#
_cell.length_a   1.000
_cell.length_b   1.000
_cell.length_c   1.000
_cell.angle_alpha   90.00
_cell.angle_beta   90.00
_cell.angle_gamma   90.00
#
_symmetry.space_group_name_H-M   'P 1'
#
loop_
_entity.id
_entity.type
_entity.pdbx_description
1 polymer ?
#
loop_
_entity_poly.entity_id
_entity_poly.type
_entity_poly.pdbx_seq_one_letter_code
_entity_poly.pdbx_strand_id
1 'polypeptide(L)' 'MTLPKALCDVWRLIEGSKLTFELKGAQAVMQPVTKRVDDLYGVLHQPEQKIVTQAKMDKAVRIRVGS' A
#
# COMPACT_ATOMS: atom_id res chain seq x y z
N MET A 1 3.08 16.59 -9.20
CA MET A 1 4.03 16.43 -10.32
C MET A 1 3.24 16.00 -11.54
N THR A 2 3.65 16.38 -12.75
CA THR A 2 2.97 15.96 -13.97
C THR A 2 3.79 14.85 -14.62
N LEU A 3 3.15 13.71 -14.88
CA LEU A 3 3.77 12.57 -15.56
C LEU A 3 3.08 12.34 -16.92
N PRO A 4 3.83 11.98 -17.98
CA PRO A 4 3.23 11.61 -19.25
C PRO A 4 2.28 10.42 -19.09
N LYS A 5 1.12 10.47 -19.76
CA LYS A 5 0.10 9.41 -19.67
C LYS A 5 0.66 8.01 -20.00
N ALA A 6 1.54 7.93 -21.00
CA ALA A 6 2.19 6.68 -21.40
C ALA A 6 2.99 6.03 -20.26
N LEU A 7 3.67 6.82 -19.43
CA LEU A 7 4.40 6.31 -18.25
C LEU A 7 3.43 5.80 -17.18
N CYS A 8 2.33 6.52 -16.93
CA CYS A 8 1.28 6.08 -16.02
C CYS A 8 0.65 4.75 -16.47
N ASP A 9 0.36 4.59 -17.76
CA ASP A 9 -0.21 3.36 -18.33
C ASP A 9 0.76 2.17 -18.20
N VAL A 10 2.02 2.33 -18.61
CA VAL A 10 3.04 1.27 -18.56
C VAL A 10 3.32 0.82 -17.13
N TRP A 11 3.38 1.75 -16.19
CA TRP A 11 3.62 1.45 -14.78
C TRP A 11 2.35 1.22 -13.96
N ARG A 12 1.17 1.29 -14.60
CA ARG A 12 -0.15 1.20 -13.96
C ARG A 12 -0.27 2.09 -12.73
N LEU A 13 0.22 3.32 -12.84
CA LEU A 13 0.15 4.31 -11.76
C LEU A 13 -1.29 4.79 -11.60
N ILE A 14 -1.78 4.71 -10.36
CA ILE A 14 -3.02 5.34 -9.91
C ILE A 14 -2.70 6.47 -8.93
N GLU A 15 -3.69 7.32 -8.63
CA GLU A 15 -3.54 8.30 -7.55
C GLU A 15 -3.15 7.62 -6.23
N GLY A 16 -2.16 8.19 -5.54
CA GLY A 16 -1.57 7.60 -4.33
C GLY A 16 -0.44 6.60 -4.58
N SER A 17 -0.10 6.28 -5.82
CA SER A 17 1.06 5.44 -6.16
C SER A 17 2.36 6.09 -5.70
N LYS A 18 3.26 5.28 -5.13
CA LYS A 18 4.57 5.75 -4.65
C LYS A 18 5.64 5.53 -5.72
N LEU A 19 6.54 6.51 -5.83
CA LEU A 19 7.68 6.49 -6.74
C LEU A 19 8.95 6.69 -5.93
N THR A 20 10.02 6.01 -6.32
CA THR A 20 11.38 6.25 -5.83
C THR A 20 12.19 6.99 -6.89
N PHE A 21 13.10 7.85 -6.41
CA PHE A 21 14.01 8.60 -7.24
C PHE A 21 15.43 8.35 -6.75
N GLU A 22 16.28 7.82 -7.61
CA GLU A 22 17.71 7.64 -7.36
C GLU A 22 18.49 8.62 -8.21
N LEU A 23 19.29 9.47 -7.56
CA LEU A 23 20.15 10.43 -8.24
C LEU A 23 21.45 9.74 -8.67
N LYS A 24 21.74 9.75 -9.98
CA LYS A 24 23.01 9.31 -10.57
C LYS A 24 23.65 10.52 -11.26
N GLY A 25 24.46 11.26 -10.50
CA GLY A 25 25.07 12.51 -10.96
C GLY A 25 24.00 13.57 -11.24
N ALA A 26 23.92 14.04 -12.49
CA ALA A 26 22.92 15.02 -12.93
C ALA A 26 21.61 14.39 -13.43
N GLN A 27 21.49 13.06 -13.42
CA GLN A 27 20.29 12.36 -13.86
C GLN A 27 19.56 11.73 -12.67
N ALA A 28 18.23 11.76 -12.69
CA ALA A 28 17.40 11.05 -11.74
C ALA A 28 16.77 9.83 -12.43
N VAL A 29 16.98 8.65 -11.86
CA VAL A 29 16.28 7.43 -12.25
C VAL A 29 15.02 7.32 -11.40
N MET A 30 13.86 7.28 -12.04
CA MET A 30 12.57 7.16 -11.37
C MET A 30 12.00 5.77 -11.58
N GLN A 31 11.52 5.13 -10.51
CA GLN A 31 10.92 3.80 -10.56
C GLN A 31 9.65 3.74 -9.69
N PRO A 32 8.62 2.99 -10.13
CA PRO A 32 7.45 2.73 -9.30
C PRO A 32 7.80 1.83 -8.12
N VAL A 33 7.32 2.19 -6.93
CA VAL A 33 7.44 1.33 -5.74
C VAL A 33 6.34 0.29 -5.82
N THR A 34 6.66 -0.88 -6.37
CA THR A 34 5.80 -2.06 -6.25
C THR A 34 5.89 -2.56 -4.82
N LYS A 35 4.94 -2.17 -3.95
CA LYS A 35 4.73 -2.90 -2.70
C LYS A 35 4.26 -4.30 -3.06
N ARG A 36 5.12 -5.31 -2.92
CA ARG A 36 4.67 -6.70 -3.01
C ARG A 36 3.76 -6.95 -1.80
N VAL A 37 2.85 -7.91 -1.92
CA VAL A 37 1.94 -8.25 -0.80
C VAL A 37 2.75 -8.61 0.45
N ASP A 38 3.93 -9.23 0.27
CA ASP A 38 4.96 -9.46 1.30
C ASP A 38 5.37 -8.20 2.11
N ASP A 39 5.51 -7.04 1.48
CA ASP A 39 5.80 -5.77 2.17
C ASP A 39 4.63 -5.27 3.04
N LEU A 40 3.40 -5.72 2.75
CA LEU A 40 2.21 -5.42 3.57
C LEU A 40 2.05 -6.42 4.72
N TYR A 41 2.53 -7.67 4.57
CA TYR A 41 2.47 -8.67 5.64
C TYR A 41 3.21 -8.19 6.90
N GLY A 42 4.35 -7.52 6.75
CA GLY A 42 5.06 -6.93 7.90
C GLY A 42 4.27 -5.85 8.66
N VAL A 43 3.36 -5.14 7.98
CA VAL A 43 2.50 -4.11 8.60
C VAL A 43 1.26 -4.73 9.25
N LEU A 44 0.72 -5.81 8.68
CA LEU A 44 -0.42 -6.56 9.23
C LEU A 44 0.00 -7.55 10.33
N HIS A 45 1.28 -7.92 10.39
CA HIS A 45 1.83 -8.81 11.41
C HIS A 45 2.03 -8.03 12.72
N GLN A 46 0.99 -7.97 13.54
CA GLN A 46 1.06 -7.54 14.92
C GLN A 46 1.29 -8.78 15.79
N PRO A 47 2.53 -9.07 16.26
CA PRO A 47 2.80 -10.28 17.05
C PRO A 47 2.02 -10.31 18.38
N GLU A 48 1.56 -9.15 18.85
CA GLU A 48 0.72 -9.01 20.05
C GLU A 48 -0.79 -9.09 19.75
N GLN A 49 -1.20 -9.33 18.50
CA GLN A 49 -2.62 -9.49 18.18
C GLN A 49 -3.15 -10.76 18.86
N LYS A 50 -3.99 -10.56 19.88
CA LYS A 50 -4.73 -11.66 20.50
C LYS A 50 -5.64 -12.29 19.45
N ILE A 51 -5.52 -13.61 19.29
CA ILE A 51 -6.42 -14.40 18.44
C ILE A 51 -7.84 -14.17 18.96
N VAL A 52 -8.65 -13.46 18.17
CA VAL A 52 -10.07 -13.24 18.48
C VAL A 52 -10.90 -14.26 17.72
N THR A 53 -11.94 -14.77 18.37
CA THR A 53 -12.88 -15.70 17.74
C THR A 53 -13.70 -14.98 16.67
N GLN A 54 -14.16 -15.73 15.66
CA GLN A 54 -15.00 -15.21 14.58
C GLN A 54 -16.23 -14.46 15.11
N ALA A 55 -16.84 -14.95 16.21
CA ALA A 55 -17.95 -14.29 16.89
C ALA A 55 -17.61 -12.89 17.45
N LYS A 56 -16.37 -12.68 17.92
CA LYS A 56 -15.90 -11.36 18.37
C LYS A 56 -15.67 -10.40 17.19
N MET A 57 -15.20 -10.91 16.06
CA MET A 57 -15.04 -10.11 14.84
C MET A 57 -16.39 -9.63 14.30
N ASP A 58 -17.37 -10.54 14.20
CA ASP A 58 -18.71 -10.23 13.70
C ASP A 58 -19.40 -9.16 14.55
N LYS A 59 -19.31 -9.29 15.88
CA LYS A 59 -19.83 -8.29 16.82
C LYS A 59 -19.16 -6.92 16.65
N ALA A 60 -17.85 -6.88 16.46
CA ALA A 60 -17.12 -5.62 16.28
C ALA A 60 -17.46 -4.92 14.96
N VAL A 61 -17.61 -5.68 13.87
CA VAL A 61 -18.05 -5.16 12.57
C VAL A 61 -19.47 -4.60 12.67
N ARG A 62 -20.38 -5.33 13.33
CA ARG A 62 -21.77 -4.91 13.52
C ARG A 62 -21.88 -3.61 14.35
N ILE A 63 -21.02 -3.44 15.36
CA ILE A 63 -20.93 -2.19 16.14
C ILE A 63 -20.37 -1.03 15.29
N ARG A 64 -19.41 -1.30 14.39
CA ARG A 64 -18.76 -0.26 13.57
C ARG A 64 -19.63 0.20 12.39
N VAL A 65 -20.50 -0.66 11.88
CA VAL A 65 -21.41 -0.38 10.75
C VAL A 65 -22.79 0.11 11.22
N GLY A 66 -23.07 0.07 12.54
CA GLY A 66 -24.35 0.52 13.09
C GLY A 66 -24.27 1.03 14.53
N SER A 67 -24.08 2.36 14.64
CA SER A 67 -24.75 3.29 15.56
C SER A 67 -24.78 4.67 14.91
#